data_AF-A0A9E5FWL6-F1
#
_entry.id   AF-A0A9E5FWL6-F1
#
_cell.length_a   1.000
_cell.length_b   1.000
_cell.length_c   1.000
_cell.angle_alpha   90.00
_cell.angle_beta   90.00
_cell.angle_gamma   90.00
#
_symmetry.space_group_name_H-M   'P 1'
#
loop_
_entity.id
_entity.type
_entity.pdbx_description
1 polymer ?
#
loop_
_entity_poly.entity_id
_entity_poly.type
_entity_poly.pdbx_seq_one_letter_code
_entity_poly.pdbx_strand_id
1 'polypeptide(L)'
;MKAVRAASRDALASQLAERLAEMRAVGTGAVEVKTGYGLDAETELKMLEAILAVRAVWPAPIVATLLLGHALDSENPTQVADMCALLERVAQRVPNAAVDA
;
A
#
# COMPACT_ATOMS: atom_id res chain seq x y z
N MET A 1 -3.85 -12.06 -3.83
CA MET A 1 -2.39 -11.96 -3.59
C MET A 1 -1.59 -12.09 -4.89
N LYS A 2 -1.67 -13.21 -5.62
CA LYS A 2 -0.84 -13.46 -6.84
C LYS A 2 -0.79 -12.31 -7.85
N ALA A 3 -1.94 -11.71 -8.18
CA ALA A 3 -1.99 -10.59 -9.13
C ALA A 3 -1.21 -9.34 -8.65
N VAL A 4 -1.27 -9.03 -7.35
CA VAL A 4 -0.55 -7.88 -6.76
C VAL A 4 0.94 -8.16 -6.66
N ARG A 5 1.33 -9.38 -6.26
CA ARG A 5 2.72 -9.82 -6.27
C ARG A 5 3.34 -9.72 -7.68
N ALA A 6 2.61 -10.16 -8.70
CA ALA A 6 3.08 -10.12 -10.09
C ALA A 6 3.08 -8.72 -10.74
N ALA A 7 2.25 -7.79 -10.26
CA ALA A 7 2.19 -6.44 -10.82
C ALA A 7 3.46 -5.63 -10.53
N SER A 8 3.89 -4.83 -11.51
CA SER A 8 4.95 -3.84 -11.28
C SER A 8 4.43 -2.67 -10.43
N ARG A 9 5.34 -1.92 -9.79
CA ARG A 9 4.98 -0.69 -9.06
C ARG A 9 4.19 0.29 -9.94
N ASP A 10 4.63 0.49 -11.17
CA ASP A 10 3.99 1.45 -12.09
C ASP A 10 2.61 0.96 -12.53
N ALA A 11 2.43 -0.35 -12.74
CA ALA A 11 1.11 -0.92 -13.01
C ALA A 11 0.15 -0.73 -11.82
N LEU A 12 0.64 -0.92 -10.59
CA LEU A 12 -0.15 -0.67 -9.37
C LEU A 12 -0.53 0.82 -9.26
N ALA A 13 0.42 1.72 -9.53
CA ALA A 13 0.19 3.16 -9.51
C ALA A 13 -0.82 3.61 -10.57
N SER A 14 -0.71 3.12 -11.81
CA SER A 14 -1.66 3.42 -12.88
C SER A 14 -3.07 2.94 -12.53
N GLN A 15 -3.21 1.71 -12.04
CA GLN A 15 -4.53 1.19 -11.63
C GLN A 15 -5.11 1.93 -10.42
N LEU A 16 -4.27 2.40 -9.50
CA LEU A 16 -4.72 3.24 -8.39
C LEU A 16 -5.24 4.57 -8.93
N ALA A 17 -4.48 5.27 -9.78
CA ALA A 17 -4.87 6.57 -10.33
C ALA A 17 -6.19 6.51 -11.11
N GLU A 18 -6.43 5.45 -11.87
CA GLU A 18 -7.71 5.21 -12.58
C GLU A 18 -8.89 5.16 -11.60
N ARG A 19 -8.79 4.34 -10.54
CA ARG A 19 -9.85 4.23 -9.52
C ARG A 19 -10.06 5.54 -8.76
N LEU A 20 -8.99 6.29 -8.48
CA LEU A 20 -9.11 7.60 -7.84
C LEU A 20 -9.83 8.61 -8.73
N ALA A 21 -9.64 8.55 -10.05
CA ALA A 21 -10.34 9.41 -10.99
C ALA A 21 -11.84 9.13 -10.99
N GLU A 22 -12.23 7.85 -10.97
CA GLU A 22 -13.63 7.42 -10.85
C GLU A 22 -14.24 7.90 -9.52
N MET A 23 -13.55 7.67 -8.40
CA MET A 23 -13.99 8.12 -7.06
C MET A 23 -14.17 9.64 -7.01
N ARG A 24 -13.24 10.39 -7.61
CA ARG A 24 -13.32 11.85 -7.69
C ARG A 24 -14.49 12.31 -8.56
N ALA A 25 -14.78 11.62 -9.66
CA ALA A 25 -15.89 11.96 -10.55
C ALA A 25 -17.26 11.89 -9.84
N VAL A 26 -17.38 11.07 -8.78
CA VAL A 26 -18.59 10.97 -7.94
C VAL A 26 -18.52 11.78 -6.64
N GLY A 27 -17.55 12.70 -6.52
CA GLY A 27 -17.48 13.67 -5.42
C GLY A 27 -16.59 13.27 -4.24
N THR A 28 -15.78 12.21 -4.34
CA THR A 28 -14.84 11.84 -3.28
C THR A 28 -13.77 12.92 -3.09
N GLY A 29 -13.75 13.53 -1.91
CA GLY A 29 -12.86 14.66 -1.58
C GLY A 29 -11.52 14.28 -0.95
N ALA A 30 -11.41 13.09 -0.37
CA ALA A 30 -10.20 12.53 0.22
C ALA A 30 -10.29 11.00 0.26
N VAL A 31 -9.15 10.32 0.23
CA VAL A 31 -9.08 8.85 0.28
C VAL A 31 -8.02 8.37 1.24
N GLU A 32 -8.26 7.20 1.82
CA GLU A 32 -7.24 6.41 2.48
C GLU A 32 -6.99 5.16 1.63
N VAL A 33 -5.73 4.86 1.36
CA VAL A 33 -5.31 3.71 0.56
C VAL A 33 -4.40 2.84 1.40
N LYS A 34 -4.80 1.58 1.58
CA LYS A 34 -4.13 0.60 2.43
C LYS A 34 -3.30 -0.36 1.60
N THR A 35 -2.18 -0.82 2.16
CA THR A 35 -1.45 -2.00 1.65
C THR A 35 -2.16 -3.31 2.07
N GLY A 36 -1.47 -4.44 2.19
CA GLY A 36 -2.02 -5.67 2.77
C GLY A 36 -2.38 -6.78 1.79
N TYR A 37 -2.23 -6.57 0.48
CA TYR A 37 -2.43 -7.62 -0.52
C TYR A 37 -1.13 -8.31 -0.96
N GLY A 38 0.02 -7.83 -0.46
CA GLY A 38 1.34 -8.40 -0.72
C GLY A 38 1.65 -9.55 0.23
N LEU A 39 1.47 -9.35 1.54
CA LEU A 39 1.80 -10.31 2.61
C LEU A 39 3.26 -10.80 2.62
N ASP A 40 4.14 -10.06 1.95
CA ASP A 40 5.58 -10.22 1.95
C ASP A 40 6.21 -8.82 1.91
N ALA A 41 7.41 -8.69 2.49
CA ALA A 41 7.97 -7.36 2.74
C ALA A 41 8.25 -6.56 1.46
N GLU A 42 8.63 -7.25 0.38
CA GLU A 42 8.93 -6.62 -0.90
C GLU A 42 7.66 -6.08 -1.56
N THR A 43 6.60 -6.89 -1.60
CA THR A 43 5.35 -6.51 -2.23
C THR A 43 4.61 -5.44 -1.42
N GLU A 44 4.62 -5.50 -0.09
CA GLU A 44 4.05 -4.46 0.76
C GLU A 44 4.76 -3.11 0.55
N LEU A 45 6.10 -3.11 0.46
CA LEU A 45 6.86 -1.91 0.17
C LEU A 45 6.56 -1.38 -1.24
N LYS A 46 6.47 -2.27 -2.24
CA LYS A 46 6.10 -1.90 -3.62
C LYS A 46 4.72 -1.24 -3.69
N MET A 47 3.74 -1.75 -2.93
CA MET A 47 2.42 -1.13 -2.83
C MET A 47 2.50 0.25 -2.18
N LEU A 48 3.22 0.39 -1.07
CA LEU A 48 3.41 1.69 -0.41
C LEU A 48 4.03 2.71 -1.36
N GLU A 49 5.08 2.33 -2.09
CA GLU A 49 5.73 3.20 -3.08
C GLU A 49 4.79 3.62 -4.21
N ALA A 50 3.96 2.70 -4.71
CA ALA A 50 2.94 3.02 -5.71
C ALA A 50 1.92 4.05 -5.17
N ILE A 51 1.47 3.90 -3.92
CA ILE A 51 0.55 4.85 -3.28
C ILE A 51 1.22 6.22 -3.14
N LEU A 52 2.47 6.27 -2.65
CA LEU A 52 3.21 7.51 -2.48
C LEU A 52 3.49 8.22 -3.82
N ALA A 53 3.75 7.47 -4.89
CA ALA A 53 3.93 8.01 -6.23
C ALA A 53 2.66 8.70 -6.74
N VAL A 54 1.50 8.06 -6.60
CA VAL A 54 0.21 8.68 -6.98
C VAL A 54 -0.11 9.88 -6.09
N ARG A 55 0.10 9.77 -4.78
CA ARG A 55 -0.10 10.86 -3.82
C ARG A 55 0.67 12.13 -4.18
N ALA A 56 1.89 11.99 -4.71
CA ALA A 56 2.73 13.13 -5.06
C ALA A 56 2.15 14.01 -6.17
N VAL A 57 1.26 13.47 -7.00
CA VAL A 57 0.68 14.16 -8.18
C VAL A 57 -0.84 14.29 -8.12
N TRP A 58 -1.51 13.64 -7.15
CA TRP A 58 -2.96 13.66 -7.04
C TRP A 58 -3.47 14.96 -6.38
N PRO A 59 -4.53 15.60 -6.91
CA PRO A 59 -4.99 16.91 -6.42
C PRO A 59 -5.80 16.87 -5.12
N ALA A 60 -6.05 15.70 -4.55
CA ALA A 60 -6.83 15.51 -3.32
C ALA A 60 -6.02 14.73 -2.25
N PRO A 61 -6.35 14.87 -0.95
CA PRO A 61 -5.63 14.16 0.10
C PRO A 61 -5.69 12.64 -0.08
N ILE A 62 -4.51 12.01 -0.02
CA ILE A 62 -4.34 10.56 0.07
C ILE A 62 -3.57 10.24 1.35
N VAL A 63 -4.18 9.45 2.24
CA VAL A 63 -3.49 8.84 3.37
C VAL A 63 -3.03 7.45 2.95
N ALA A 64 -1.73 7.19 3.05
CA ALA A 64 -1.15 5.87 2.80
C ALA A 64 -1.04 5.12 4.13
N THR A 65 -1.63 3.92 4.20
CA THR A 65 -1.73 3.15 5.44
C THR A 65 -1.15 1.75 5.24
N LEU A 66 -0.27 1.34 6.15
CA LEU A 66 0.26 -0.02 6.22
C LEU A 66 -0.79 -0.94 6.87
N LEU A 67 -1.23 -1.96 6.16
CA LEU A 67 -2.12 -3.02 6.68
C LEU A 67 -1.40 -4.37 6.62
N LEU A 68 -0.33 -4.49 7.41
CA LEU A 68 0.60 -5.61 7.32
C LEU A 68 0.01 -6.94 7.84
N GLY A 69 -1.03 -6.87 8.66
CA GLY A 69 -1.75 -8.02 9.24
C GLY A 69 -3.00 -8.46 8.46
N HIS A 70 -3.18 -8.03 7.22
CA HIS A 70 -4.45 -8.18 6.49
C HIS A 70 -5.00 -9.62 6.41
N ALA A 71 -4.12 -10.61 6.23
CA ALA A 71 -4.46 -12.03 6.22
C ALA A 71 -3.22 -12.89 6.51
N LEU A 72 -3.43 -14.16 6.87
CA LEU A 72 -2.35 -15.14 6.99
C LEU A 72 -1.98 -15.72 5.62
N ASP A 73 -0.69 -15.76 5.32
CA ASP A 73 -0.16 -16.44 4.14
C ASP A 73 0.39 -17.82 4.51
N SER A 74 -0.29 -18.89 4.09
CA SER A 74 0.18 -20.27 4.31
C SER A 74 1.50 -20.59 3.61
N GLU A 75 1.89 -19.81 2.59
CA GLU A 75 3.15 -19.97 1.87
C GLU A 75 4.32 -19.22 2.54
N ASN A 76 4.04 -18.34 3.51
CA ASN A 76 5.06 -17.57 4.24
C ASN A 76 5.01 -17.84 5.76
N PRO A 77 5.78 -18.82 6.27
CA PRO A 77 5.79 -19.15 7.70
C PRO A 77 6.45 -18.07 8.57
N THR A 78 7.24 -17.15 7.99
CA THR A 78 7.92 -16.06 8.71
C THR A 78 7.19 -14.73 8.61
N GLN A 79 5.98 -14.72 8.03
CA GLN A 79 5.20 -13.51 7.74
C GLN A 79 5.20 -12.48 8.87
N VAL A 80 4.89 -12.90 10.10
CA VAL A 80 4.80 -11.99 11.25
C VAL A 80 6.13 -11.29 11.51
N ALA A 81 7.24 -12.05 11.50
CA ALA A 81 8.58 -11.49 11.70
C ALA A 81 8.96 -10.53 10.56
N ASP A 82 8.65 -10.91 9.32
CA ASP A 82 8.93 -10.09 8.13
C ASP A 82 8.15 -8.76 8.17
N MET A 83 6.89 -8.79 8.60
CA MET A 83 6.04 -7.60 8.73
C MET A 83 6.52 -6.68 9.85
N CYS A 84 6.93 -7.22 11.01
CA CYS A 84 7.56 -6.44 12.08
C CYS A 84 8.83 -5.73 11.59
N ALA A 85 9.72 -6.46 10.91
CA ALA A 85 10.96 -5.89 10.37
C ALA A 85 10.68 -4.82 9.29
N LEU A 86 9.65 -5.01 8.45
CA LEU A 86 9.23 -4.00 7.48
C LEU A 86 8.72 -2.74 8.18
N LEU A 87 7.90 -2.87 9.23
CA LEU A 87 7.35 -1.74 9.97
C LEU A 87 8.47 -0.85 10.52
N GLU A 88 9.51 -1.44 11.12
CA GLU A 88 10.68 -0.71 11.62
C GLU A 88 11.40 0.07 10.51
N ARG A 89 11.58 -0.57 9.34
CA ARG A 89 12.20 0.06 8.16
C ARG A 89 11.37 1.22 7.64
N VAL A 90 10.04 1.07 7.56
CA VAL A 90 9.15 2.12 7.08
C VAL A 90 9.11 3.28 8.07
N ALA A 91 9.07 3.02 9.37
CA ALA A 91 9.07 4.06 10.40
C ALA A 91 10.29 5.00 10.30
N GLN A 92 11.46 4.48 9.89
CA GLN A 92 12.67 5.29 9.68
C GLN A 92 12.58 6.19 8.43
N ARG A 93 11.84 5.76 7.40
CA ARG A 93 11.77 6.46 6.09
C ARG A 93 10.53 7.35 5.95
N VAL A 94 9.44 6.98 6.61
CA VAL A 94 8.14 7.65 6.60
C VAL A 94 7.67 7.76 8.06
N PRO A 95 8.20 8.72 8.84
CA PRO A 95 8.05 8.76 10.31
C PRO A 95 6.62 9.03 10.83
N ASN A 96 5.64 9.17 9.94
CA ASN A 96 4.21 9.32 10.27
C ASN A 96 3.34 8.47 9.33
N ALA A 97 3.85 7.32 8.87
CA ALA A 97 3.04 6.37 8.12
C ALA A 97 1.86 5.92 8.99
N ALA A 98 0.65 5.99 8.44
CA ALA A 98 -0.51 5.41 9.10
C ALA A 98 -0.37 3.89 9.12
N VAL A 99 -0.83 3.26 10.19
CA VAL A 99 -0.82 1.80 10.37
C VAL A 99 -2.21 1.40 10.85
N ASP A 100 -2.73 0.32 10.28
CA ASP A 100 -4.02 -0.26 10.66
C ASP A 100 -3.80 -1.72 11.09
N ALA A 101 -4.66 -2.19 12.00
CA ALA A 101 -4.51 -3.45 12.74
C ALA A 101 -5.35 -4.58 12.15
#